data_AF-A0A9E4SBF9-F1
#
_entry.id   AF-A0A9E4SBF9-F1
#
_cell.length_a   1.000
_cell.length_b   1.000
_cell.length_c   1.000
_cell.angle_alpha   90.00
_cell.angle_beta   90.00
_cell.angle_gamma   90.00
#
_symmetry.space_group_name_H-M   'P 1'
#
loop_
_entity.id
_entity.type
_entity.pdbx_description
1 polymer ?
#
loop_
_entity_poly.entity_id
_entity_poly.type
_entity_poly.pdbx_seq_one_letter_code
_entity_poly.pdbx_strand_id
1 'polypeptide(L)'
;MPSERVQRRIDRLLDQAEEAADSRDWKSVLGSVAGVLALDAENEDALAFREMAEKASESEPSDSQPAIAPSGSATTNGAATTGEIPSSFADGRYTVLRLLGEGGKKKVYLAHDSVLDRDVAFA
;
A
#
# COMPACT_ATOMS: atom_id res chain seq x y z
N MET A 1 -29.79 12.28 7.00
CA MET A 1 -29.31 13.67 7.08
C MET A 1 -28.34 13.77 8.23
N PRO A 2 -27.04 13.97 7.98
CA PRO A 2 -26.07 14.17 9.05
C PRO A 2 -26.49 15.40 9.86
N SER A 3 -26.41 15.32 11.19
CA SER A 3 -26.82 16.43 12.06
C SER A 3 -25.89 17.62 11.85
N GLU A 4 -26.37 18.86 12.00
CA GLU A 4 -25.54 20.08 11.87
C GLU A 4 -24.27 20.06 12.74
N ARG A 5 -24.30 19.31 13.85
CA ARG A 5 -23.14 19.08 14.72
C ARG A 5 -22.05 18.24 14.05
N VAL A 6 -22.43 17.28 13.23
CA VAL A 6 -21.52 16.42 12.46
C VAL A 6 -20.92 17.23 11.32
N GLN A 7 -21.74 18.01 10.58
CA GLN A 7 -21.24 18.86 9.50
C GLN A 7 -20.19 19.85 9.99
N ARG A 8 -20.49 20.61 11.06
CA ARG A 8 -19.51 21.54 11.66
C ARG A 8 -18.23 20.87 12.15
N ARG A 9 -18.29 19.58 12.49
CA ARG A 9 -17.11 18.82 12.90
C ARG A 9 -16.27 18.43 11.69
N ILE A 10 -16.91 18.03 10.60
CA ILE A 10 -16.26 17.75 9.31
C ILE A 10 -15.57 19.02 8.79
N ASP A 11 -16.28 20.15 8.72
CA ASP A 11 -15.72 21.43 8.24
C ASP A 11 -14.44 21.80 8.99
N ARG A 12 -14.48 21.76 10.34
CA ARG A 12 -13.30 22.04 11.17
C ARG A 12 -12.14 21.07 10.92
N LEU A 13 -12.42 19.79 10.67
CA LEU A 13 -11.37 18.81 10.40
C LEU A 13 -10.76 19.01 9.01
N LEU A 14 -11.54 19.45 8.03
CA LEU A 14 -11.06 19.82 6.70
C LEU A 14 -10.18 21.08 6.76
N ASP A 15 -10.58 22.11 7.52
CA ASP A 15 -9.73 23.29 7.77
C ASP A 15 -8.37 22.88 8.37
N GLN A 16 -8.38 21.96 9.35
CA GLN A 16 -7.16 21.43 9.96
C GLN A 16 -6.30 20.60 8.99
N ALA A 17 -6.93 19.88 8.06
CA ALA A 17 -6.22 19.14 7.02
C ALA A 17 -5.56 20.09 6.01
N GLU A 18 -6.24 21.16 5.61
CA GLU A 18 -5.68 22.18 4.71
C GLU A 18 -4.48 22.90 5.35
N GLU A 19 -4.59 23.36 6.60
CA GLU A 19 -3.49 24.03 7.32
C GLU A 19 -2.27 23.10 7.48
N ALA A 20 -2.50 21.82 7.76
CA ALA A 20 -1.44 20.82 7.83
C ALA A 20 -0.80 20.55 6.45
N ALA A 21 -1.60 20.53 5.38
CA ALA A 21 -1.09 20.38 4.01
C ALA A 21 -0.24 21.58 3.57
N ASP A 22 -0.64 22.81 3.93
CA ASP A 22 0.14 24.02 3.70
C ASP A 22 1.50 23.97 4.43
N SER A 23 1.48 23.42 5.65
CA SER A 23 2.69 23.15 6.45
C SER A 23 3.48 21.92 5.98
N ARG A 24 3.03 21.20 4.94
CA ARG A 24 3.57 19.90 4.47
C ARG A 24 3.64 18.82 5.55
N ASP A 25 2.82 18.91 6.59
CA ASP A 25 2.70 17.89 7.62
C ASP A 25 1.67 16.81 7.23
N TRP A 26 2.09 15.95 6.29
CA TRP A 26 1.24 14.88 5.75
C TRP A 26 0.74 13.88 6.80
N LYS A 27 1.46 13.74 7.93
CA LYS A 27 1.04 12.88 9.04
C LYS A 27 -0.19 13.45 9.75
N SER A 28 -0.20 14.77 9.97
CA SER A 28 -1.35 15.48 10.55
C SER A 28 -2.55 15.50 9.59
N VAL A 29 -2.31 15.66 8.27
CA VAL A 29 -3.35 15.55 7.24
C VAL A 29 -4.09 14.21 7.32
N LEU A 30 -3.35 13.09 7.36
CA LEU A 30 -3.95 11.75 7.46
C LEU A 30 -4.78 11.56 8.75
N GLY A 31 -4.33 12.15 9.86
CA GLY A 31 -5.07 12.13 11.13
C GLY A 31 -6.40 12.87 11.05
N SER A 32 -6.40 14.07 10.46
CA SER A 32 -7.62 14.87 10.26
C SER A 32 -8.58 14.19 9.29
N VAL A 33 -8.07 13.67 8.17
CA VAL A 33 -8.83 12.93 7.15
C VAL A 33 -9.48 11.67 7.73
N ALA A 34 -8.76 10.89 8.54
CA ALA A 34 -9.33 9.72 9.20
C ALA A 34 -10.52 10.09 10.12
N GLY A 35 -10.45 11.25 10.77
CA GLY A 35 -11.56 11.80 11.56
C GLY A 35 -12.77 12.18 10.71
N VAL A 36 -12.56 12.74 9.51
CA VAL A 36 -13.65 13.05 8.56
C VAL A 36 -14.27 11.76 8.04
N LEU A 37 -13.46 10.79 7.57
CA LEU A 37 -13.94 9.52 7.03
C LEU A 37 -14.69 8.66 8.06
N ALA A 38 -14.39 8.83 9.36
CA ALA A 38 -15.16 8.18 10.43
C ALA A 38 -16.58 8.76 10.59
N LEU A 39 -16.80 10.03 10.20
CA LEU A 39 -18.10 10.69 10.22
C LEU A 39 -18.83 10.55 8.87
N ASP A 40 -18.08 10.60 7.78
CA ASP A 40 -18.56 10.50 6.40
C ASP A 40 -17.49 9.85 5.50
N ALA A 41 -17.67 8.56 5.22
CA ALA A 41 -16.73 7.77 4.44
C ALA A 41 -16.73 8.10 2.94
N GLU A 42 -17.78 8.78 2.45
CA GLU A 42 -17.93 9.14 1.03
C GLU A 42 -17.45 10.57 0.76
N ASN A 43 -16.80 11.22 1.73
CA ASN A 43 -16.32 12.59 1.62
C ASN A 43 -15.16 12.72 0.62
N GLU A 44 -15.44 13.35 -0.52
CA GLU A 44 -14.49 13.51 -1.63
C GLU A 44 -13.24 14.33 -1.23
N ASP A 45 -13.40 15.41 -0.47
CA ASP A 45 -12.29 16.25 -0.01
C ASP A 45 -11.31 15.46 0.88
N ALA A 46 -11.84 14.69 1.83
CA ALA A 46 -11.03 13.84 2.69
C ALA A 46 -10.26 12.78 1.91
N LEU A 47 -10.89 12.16 0.89
CA LEU A 47 -10.22 11.21 0.00
C LEU A 47 -9.10 11.89 -0.80
N ALA A 48 -9.34 13.08 -1.35
CA ALA A 48 -8.34 13.83 -2.11
C ALA A 48 -7.11 14.20 -1.25
N PHE A 49 -7.33 14.65 -0.01
CA PHE A 49 -6.25 14.93 0.93
C PHE A 49 -5.46 13.67 1.32
N ARG A 50 -6.12 12.52 1.44
CA ARG A 50 -5.46 11.22 1.68
C ARG A 50 -4.50 10.87 0.54
N GLU A 51 -5.00 10.95 -0.69
CA GLU A 51 -4.19 10.68 -1.88
C GLU A 51 -3.03 11.67 -2.00
N MET A 52 -3.26 12.96 -1.77
CA MET A 52 -2.18 13.96 -1.81
C MET A 52 -1.09 13.67 -0.77
N ALA A 53 -1.47 13.31 0.46
CA ALA A 53 -0.55 12.94 1.52
C ALA A 53 0.25 11.66 1.20
N GLU A 54 -0.43 10.61 0.70
CA GLU A 54 0.24 9.36 0.26
C GLU A 54 1.21 9.64 -0.90
N LYS A 55 0.78 10.41 -1.90
CA LYS A 55 1.62 10.76 -3.05
C LYS A 55 2.80 11.65 -2.67
N ALA A 56 2.63 12.59 -1.75
CA ALA A 56 3.73 13.41 -1.27
C ALA A 56 4.73 12.59 -0.44
N SER A 57 4.26 11.61 0.34
CA SER A 57 5.11 10.63 1.01
C SER A 57 5.87 9.73 0.03
N GLU A 58 5.29 9.46 -1.14
CA GLU A 58 5.90 8.64 -2.19
C GLU A 58 6.79 9.45 -3.15
N SER A 59 6.62 10.78 -3.16
CA SER A 59 7.36 11.72 -4.00
C SER A 59 8.57 12.38 -3.32
N GLU A 60 8.93 11.96 -2.09
CA GLU A 60 10.32 12.15 -1.62
C GLU A 60 11.17 11.00 -2.19
N PRO A 61 11.93 11.22 -3.28
CA PRO A 61 12.97 10.28 -3.67
C PRO A 61 14.06 10.39 -2.59
N SER A 62 13.92 9.60 -1.53
CA SER A 62 15.09 9.19 -0.79
C SER A 62 15.91 8.34 -1.76
N ASP A 63 16.90 8.98 -2.38
CA ASP A 63 18.01 8.36 -3.08
C ASP A 63 18.80 7.52 -2.06
N SER A 64 18.22 6.38 -1.65
CA SER A 64 18.78 5.28 -0.87
C SER A 64 17.67 4.24 -0.62
N GLN A 65 17.73 3.12 -1.34
CA GLN A 65 16.77 2.01 -1.39
C GLN A 65 16.97 0.96 -0.24
N PRO A 66 16.19 -0.14 -0.07
CA PRO A 66 14.74 -0.41 0.08
C PRO A 66 14.37 -1.08 1.45
N ALA A 67 13.08 -1.43 1.61
CA ALA A 67 12.42 -2.32 2.60
C ALA A 67 11.75 -1.54 3.73
N ILE A 68 10.42 -1.49 3.83
CA ILE A 68 9.48 -2.61 3.97
C ILE A 68 8.04 -2.10 3.74
N ALA A 69 7.29 -2.71 2.81
CA ALA A 69 5.82 -2.68 2.78
C ALA A 69 5.33 -3.99 3.45
N PRO A 70 4.12 -4.11 4.03
CA PRO A 70 2.84 -3.65 3.44
C PRO A 70 1.84 -3.05 4.46
N SER A 71 0.81 -2.30 4.06
CA SER A 71 -0.44 -2.89 3.54
C SER A 71 -1.41 -1.79 3.10
N GLY A 72 -1.90 -1.92 1.87
CA GLY A 72 -2.97 -1.14 1.28
C GLY A 72 -3.24 -1.69 -0.13
N SER A 73 -4.18 -2.63 -0.22
CA SER A 73 -4.48 -3.45 -1.40
C SER A 73 -4.69 -2.68 -2.70
N ALA A 74 -4.02 -3.19 -3.74
CA ALA A 74 -4.51 -3.44 -5.09
C ALA A 74 -5.17 -2.29 -5.89
N THR A 75 -4.41 -1.77 -6.85
CA THR A 75 -4.80 -1.89 -8.26
C THR A 75 -3.57 -2.04 -9.14
N THR A 76 -3.61 -3.13 -9.89
CA THR A 76 -2.66 -3.62 -10.88
C THR A 76 -2.51 -2.66 -12.05
N ASN A 77 -1.26 -2.40 -12.47
CA ASN A 77 -0.84 -2.51 -13.87
C ASN A 77 0.67 -2.23 -13.99
N GLY A 78 1.48 -3.23 -13.68
CA GLY A 78 2.88 -3.30 -14.06
C GLY A 78 3.06 -4.42 -15.06
N ALA A 79 2.72 -4.17 -16.32
CA ALA A 79 3.09 -5.06 -17.41
C ALA A 79 4.62 -5.17 -17.47
N ALA A 80 5.13 -6.34 -17.09
CA ALA A 80 6.49 -6.76 -17.42
C ALA A 80 6.47 -8.22 -17.88
N THR A 81 6.06 -8.42 -19.12
CA THR A 81 6.48 -9.56 -19.92
C THR A 81 8.00 -9.58 -20.01
N THR A 82 8.66 -10.55 -19.38
CA THR A 82 9.87 -11.25 -19.86
C THR A 82 10.30 -12.31 -18.83
N GLY A 83 10.09 -13.59 -19.16
CA GLY A 83 10.59 -14.74 -18.40
C GLY A 83 9.55 -15.37 -17.48
N GLU A 84 8.95 -16.47 -17.94
CA GLU A 84 7.89 -17.26 -17.28
C GLU A 84 8.36 -17.85 -15.94
N ILE A 85 8.42 -17.02 -14.90
CA ILE A 85 8.64 -17.46 -13.52
C ILE A 85 7.25 -17.71 -12.93
N PRO A 86 6.91 -18.96 -12.57
CA PRO A 86 5.65 -19.25 -11.89
C PRO A 86 5.59 -18.43 -10.61
N SER A 87 4.49 -17.72 -10.39
CA SER A 87 4.26 -17.00 -9.14
C SER A 87 3.95 -17.96 -7.98
N SER A 88 3.52 -19.19 -8.27
CA SER A 88 3.28 -20.21 -7.27
C SER A 88 3.39 -21.63 -7.81
N PHE A 89 3.57 -22.58 -6.89
CA PHE A 89 3.53 -24.02 -7.14
C PHE A 89 2.51 -24.70 -6.22
N ALA A 90 2.06 -25.89 -6.62
CA ALA A 90 1.09 -26.71 -5.89
C ALA A 90 -0.18 -25.91 -5.50
N ASP A 91 -0.85 -25.35 -6.50
CA ASP A 91 -2.14 -24.62 -6.35
C ASP A 91 -2.07 -23.43 -5.37
N GLY A 92 -0.90 -22.76 -5.30
CA GLY A 92 -0.72 -21.60 -4.41
C GLY A 92 -0.21 -21.94 -3.02
N ARG A 93 0.10 -23.21 -2.72
CA ARG A 93 0.73 -23.56 -1.43
C ARG A 93 2.14 -22.98 -1.29
N TYR A 94 2.91 -23.02 -2.37
CA TYR A 94 4.27 -22.49 -2.39
C TYR A 94 4.31 -21.21 -3.22
N THR A 95 4.36 -20.06 -2.56
CA THR A 95 4.43 -18.76 -3.24
C THR A 95 5.88 -18.45 -3.59
N VAL A 96 6.19 -18.29 -4.88
CA VAL A 96 7.56 -18.03 -5.32
C VAL A 96 7.96 -16.60 -4.97
N LEU A 97 8.99 -16.48 -4.13
CA LEU A 97 9.56 -15.19 -3.74
C LEU A 97 10.64 -14.76 -4.74
N ARG A 98 11.55 -15.66 -5.11
CA ARG A 98 12.64 -15.38 -6.07
C ARG A 98 13.29 -16.66 -6.60
N LEU A 99 13.97 -16.56 -7.74
CA LEU A 99 14.89 -17.61 -8.21
C LEU A 99 16.17 -17.61 -7.33
N LEU A 100 16.53 -18.77 -6.79
CA LEU A 100 17.78 -19.01 -6.05
C LEU A 100 18.92 -19.44 -6.96
N GLY A 101 18.63 -20.18 -8.02
CA GLY A 101 19.66 -20.59 -8.97
C GLY A 101 19.12 -21.46 -10.10
N GLU A 102 19.82 -21.44 -11.22
CA GLU A 102 19.57 -22.31 -12.36
C GLU A 102 20.74 -23.28 -12.51
N GLY A 103 20.45 -24.58 -12.43
CA GLY A 103 21.37 -25.65 -12.81
C GLY A 103 20.99 -26.20 -14.19
N GLY A 104 21.81 -27.07 -14.78
CA GLY A 104 21.77 -27.41 -16.22
C GLY A 104 20.42 -27.60 -16.92
N LYS A 105 19.34 -28.02 -16.22
CA LYS A 105 17.95 -27.99 -16.72
C LYS A 105 16.89 -27.63 -15.66
N LYS A 106 17.29 -27.17 -14.46
CA LYS A 106 16.37 -26.96 -13.33
C LYS A 106 16.53 -25.56 -12.76
N LYS A 107 15.39 -24.97 -12.39
CA LYS A 107 15.32 -23.69 -11.69
C LYS A 107 14.94 -23.96 -10.24
N VAL A 108 15.77 -23.50 -9.32
CA VAL A 108 15.51 -23.55 -7.88
C VAL A 108 14.97 -22.20 -7.45
N TYR A 109 13.82 -22.20 -6.80
CA TYR A 109 13.11 -21.04 -6.31
C TYR A 109 13.12 -21.01 -4.79
N LEU A 110 13.25 -19.83 -4.21
CA LEU A 110 12.83 -19.58 -2.84
C LEU A 110 11.31 -19.41 -2.87
N ALA A 111 10.58 -20.26 -2.18
CA ALA A 111 9.14 -20.19 -2.07
C ALA A 111 8.71 -20.19 -0.60
N HIS A 112 7.61 -19.52 -0.30
CA HIS A 112 6.99 -19.51 1.03
C HIS A 112 5.89 -20.59 1.08
N ASP A 113 5.99 -21.55 2.00
CA ASP A 113 4.94 -22.56 2.25
C ASP A 113 3.88 -21.97 3.19
N SER A 114 2.68 -21.70 2.67
CA SER A 114 1.57 -21.13 3.44
C SER A 114 0.98 -22.06 4.51
N VAL A 115 1.27 -23.37 4.44
CA VAL A 115 0.81 -24.36 5.44
C VAL A 115 1.79 -24.46 6.60
N LEU A 116 3.08 -24.39 6.32
CA LEU A 116 4.16 -24.53 7.31
C LEU A 116 4.76 -23.19 7.76
N ASP A 117 4.29 -22.08 7.17
CA ASP A 117 4.70 -20.70 7.40
C ASP A 117 6.24 -20.54 7.41
N ARG A 118 6.87 -21.04 6.34
CA ARG A 118 8.33 -21.01 6.23
C ARG A 118 8.81 -20.92 4.79
N ASP A 119 10.01 -20.40 4.63
CA ASP A 119 10.67 -20.36 3.34
C ASP A 119 11.36 -21.70 3.03
N VAL A 120 11.12 -22.21 1.84
CA VAL A 120 11.63 -23.48 1.32
C VAL A 120 12.25 -23.29 -0.06
N ALA A 121 13.25 -24.10 -0.39
CA ALA A 121 13.76 -24.19 -1.74
C ALA A 121 12.91 -25.19 -2.56
N PHE A 122 12.37 -24.73 -3.69
CA PHE A 122 11.48 -25.49 -4.57
C PHE A 122 12.10 -25.61 -5.97
N ALA A 123 12.20 -26.82 -6.56
CA ALA A 123 12.97 -27.08 -7.79
C ALA A 123 12.41 -28.19 -8.69
#